data_AF-A0A5J4U128-F1
#
_entry.id   AF-A0A5J4U128-F1
#
_cell.length_a   1.000
_cell.length_b   1.000
_cell.length_c   1.000
_cell.angle_alpha   90.00
_cell.angle_beta   90.00
_cell.angle_gamma   90.00
#
_symmetry.space_group_name_H-M   'P 1'
#
loop_
_entity.id
_entity.type
_entity.pdbx_description
1 polymer ?
#
loop_
_entity_poly.entity_id
_entity_poly.type
_entity_poly.pdbx_seq_one_letter_code
_entity_poly.pdbx_strand_id
1 'polypeptide(L)'
;MFEKAFERPSEVKDDVLWDLLTKMLAFDRKERISAADALNHEFFTGEQATNDVLEEAKNLSIAAQITKNYGDKSITQYDTNPLFIVPEVLISDIFSIDSNADKDQIDSSTSFNQILALDTETGNSQVLEQSIESSISTQTNIKRSGHEIINYRPIVAILKLHRKGNQEQKIQIQKQQEDALLKINDKFKDKEDDEGRNDAISAGVTQELVNIFEKRDLTTISPIYVDAFLNILIPFSLGNRNQVYIKKSPYPGLFRILEHNDIEVVRLSIRSIGSMLICGLIGVQGAEPNLHYESIDSFNGIKKLFSLFKKT
;
A
#
# COMPACT_ATOMS: atom_id res chain seq x y z
N MET A 1 17.03 13.38 -42.05
CA MET A 1 16.47 13.23 -40.69
C MET A 1 15.62 11.98 -40.73
N PHE A 2 16.00 10.91 -40.03
CA PHE A 2 15.22 9.68 -40.02
C PHE A 2 14.07 9.86 -39.04
N GLU A 3 12.84 9.98 -39.53
CA GLU A 3 11.66 9.86 -38.69
C GLU A 3 11.61 8.42 -38.18
N LYS A 4 11.93 8.23 -36.90
CA LYS A 4 11.73 6.94 -36.24
C LYS A 4 10.26 6.84 -35.85
N ALA A 5 9.49 6.06 -36.59
CA ALA A 5 8.12 5.73 -36.26
C ALA A 5 8.05 4.33 -35.60
N PHE A 6 7.10 4.14 -34.71
CA PHE A 6 6.77 2.80 -34.21
C PHE A 6 5.99 2.03 -35.26
N GLU A 7 6.40 0.81 -35.54
CA GLU A 7 5.60 -0.12 -36.33
C GLU A 7 4.49 -0.68 -35.42
N ARG A 8 3.23 -0.57 -35.88
CA ARG A 8 2.08 -1.08 -35.14
C ARG A 8 2.04 -2.60 -35.19
N PRO A 9 2.09 -3.30 -34.04
CA PRO A 9 1.91 -4.75 -34.00
C PRO A 9 0.50 -5.13 -34.47
N SER A 10 0.38 -6.25 -35.19
CA SER A 10 -0.91 -6.76 -35.69
C SER A 10 -1.92 -7.10 -34.59
N GLU A 11 -1.44 -7.30 -33.37
CA GLU A 11 -2.23 -7.60 -32.17
C GLU A 11 -3.00 -6.37 -31.66
N VAL A 12 -2.49 -5.16 -31.89
CA VAL A 12 -3.10 -3.91 -31.39
C VAL A 12 -4.09 -3.40 -32.43
N LYS A 13 -5.36 -3.81 -32.33
CA LYS A 13 -6.42 -3.44 -33.28
C LYS A 13 -7.14 -2.14 -32.94
N ASP A 14 -7.08 -1.71 -31.69
CA ASP A 14 -7.71 -0.48 -31.22
C ASP A 14 -6.84 0.75 -31.57
N ASP A 15 -7.43 1.68 -32.32
CA ASP A 15 -6.78 2.90 -32.79
C ASP A 15 -6.54 3.92 -31.67
N VAL A 16 -7.46 4.00 -30.70
CA VAL A 16 -7.37 4.90 -29.54
C VAL A 16 -6.30 4.41 -28.58
N LEU A 17 -6.22 3.10 -28.36
CA LEU A 17 -5.12 2.48 -27.60
C LEU A 17 -3.77 2.72 -28.29
N TRP A 18 -3.71 2.52 -29.61
CA TRP A 18 -2.47 2.73 -30.36
C TRP A 18 -2.00 4.19 -30.29
N ASP A 19 -2.91 5.14 -30.44
CA ASP A 19 -2.61 6.57 -30.32
C ASP A 19 -2.03 6.90 -28.92
N LEU A 20 -2.64 6.41 -27.84
CA LEU A 20 -2.11 6.59 -26.49
C LEU A 20 -0.69 6.02 -26.36
N LEU A 21 -0.46 4.79 -26.82
CA LEU A 21 0.84 4.12 -26.73
C LEU A 21 1.93 4.89 -27.48
N THR A 22 1.64 5.38 -28.69
CA THR A 22 2.63 6.15 -29.46
C THR A 22 3.01 7.47 -28.79
N LYS A 23 2.05 8.14 -28.15
CA LYS A 23 2.29 9.36 -27.36
C LYS A 23 3.10 9.08 -26.08
N MET A 24 2.86 7.95 -25.42
CA MET A 24 3.62 7.54 -24.22
C MET A 24 5.04 7.10 -24.56
N LEU A 25 5.25 6.50 -25.73
CA LEU A 25 6.53 5.94 -26.15
C LEU A 25 7.35 6.87 -27.04
N ALA A 26 6.91 8.12 -27.27
CA ALA A 26 7.61 9.08 -28.12
C ALA A 26 9.13 9.13 -27.85
N PHE A 27 9.91 9.08 -28.94
CA PHE A 27 11.38 9.03 -28.90
C PHE A 27 11.99 10.31 -28.32
N ASP A 28 11.46 11.47 -28.72
CA ASP A 28 11.82 12.73 -28.07
C ASP A 28 11.04 12.86 -26.75
N ARG A 29 11.78 13.01 -25.65
CA ARG A 29 11.20 13.22 -24.32
C ARG A 29 10.32 14.46 -24.23
N LYS A 30 10.55 15.47 -25.08
CA LYS A 30 9.77 16.72 -25.10
C LYS A 30 8.40 16.54 -25.74
N GLU A 31 8.26 15.55 -26.62
CA GLU A 31 7.02 15.22 -27.33
C GLU A 31 6.23 14.11 -26.63
N ARG A 32 6.78 13.54 -25.54
CA ARG A 32 6.11 12.49 -24.76
C ARG A 32 4.98 13.08 -23.93
N ILE A 33 3.80 12.47 -24.01
CA ILE A 33 2.64 12.87 -23.21
C ILE A 33 2.96 12.75 -21.71
N SER A 34 2.49 13.72 -20.92
CA SER A 34 2.62 13.66 -19.47
C SER A 34 1.62 12.65 -18.88
N ALA A 35 1.88 12.18 -17.65
CA ALA A 35 0.93 11.29 -16.97
C ALA A 35 -0.44 11.95 -16.75
N ALA A 36 -0.45 13.26 -16.47
CA ALA A 36 -1.69 14.02 -16.27
C ALA A 36 -2.49 14.15 -17.58
N ASP A 37 -1.82 14.42 -18.70
CA ASP A 37 -2.49 14.50 -20.01
C ASP A 37 -2.93 13.12 -20.51
N ALA A 38 -2.16 12.08 -20.21
CA ALA A 38 -2.51 10.70 -20.55
C ALA A 38 -3.79 10.23 -19.85
N LEU A 39 -4.02 10.63 -18.59
CA LEU A 39 -5.26 10.32 -17.87
C LEU A 39 -6.49 11.00 -18.49
N ASN A 40 -6.31 12.09 -19.24
CA ASN A 40 -7.38 12.77 -19.97
C ASN A 40 -7.54 12.25 -21.40
N HIS A 41 -6.74 11.27 -21.82
CA HIS A 41 -6.81 10.69 -23.16
C HIS A 41 -8.15 9.99 -23.40
N GLU A 42 -8.62 10.00 -24.66
CA GLU A 42 -9.88 9.36 -25.07
C GLU A 42 -9.95 7.87 -24.70
N PHE A 43 -8.80 7.22 -24.56
CA PHE A 43 -8.72 5.83 -24.10
C PHE A 43 -9.33 5.63 -22.69
N PHE A 44 -9.23 6.62 -21.81
CA PHE A 44 -9.77 6.56 -20.45
C PHE A 44 -11.07 7.36 -20.26
N THR A 45 -11.34 8.34 -21.13
CA THR A 45 -12.46 9.29 -20.97
C THR A 45 -13.51 9.19 -22.08
N GLY A 46 -13.23 8.42 -23.13
CA GLY A 46 -14.11 8.25 -24.28
C GLY A 46 -15.29 7.32 -24.02
N GLU A 47 -16.16 7.22 -25.02
CA GLU A 47 -17.38 6.39 -24.97
C GLU A 47 -17.03 4.91 -24.77
N GLN A 48 -15.97 4.43 -25.42
CA GLN A 48 -15.51 3.04 -25.28
C GLN A 48 -15.12 2.71 -23.84
N ALA A 49 -14.41 3.61 -23.16
CA ALA A 49 -14.05 3.42 -21.75
C ALA A 49 -15.29 3.29 -20.85
N THR A 50 -16.36 4.03 -21.16
CA THR A 50 -17.64 3.95 -20.44
C THR A 50 -18.40 2.65 -20.74
N ASN A 51 -18.34 2.19 -21.99
CA ASN A 51 -18.98 0.94 -22.43
C ASN A 51 -18.27 -0.30 -21.90
N ASP A 52 -16.95 -0.24 -21.72
CA ASP A 52 -16.13 -1.33 -21.19
C ASP A 52 -16.31 -1.50 -19.67
N VAL A 53 -16.95 -0.55 -18.99
CA VAL A 53 -17.31 -0.71 -17.58
C VAL A 53 -18.41 -1.76 -17.43
N LEU A 54 -18.13 -2.77 -16.61
CA LEU A 54 -19.08 -3.83 -16.27
C LEU A 54 -20.37 -3.28 -15.65
N GLU A 55 -21.48 -3.95 -15.95
CA GLU A 55 -22.80 -3.55 -15.46
C GLU A 55 -22.90 -3.59 -13.92
N GLU A 56 -22.19 -4.52 -13.29
CA GLU A 56 -22.10 -4.61 -11.83
C GLU A 56 -21.47 -3.35 -11.21
N ALA A 57 -20.39 -2.82 -11.80
CA ALA A 57 -19.78 -1.58 -11.36
C ALA A 57 -20.74 -0.39 -11.51
N LYS A 58 -21.53 -0.35 -12.58
CA LYS A 58 -22.59 0.67 -12.76
C LYS A 58 -23.63 0.57 -11.64
N ASN A 59 -24.14 -0.62 -11.35
CA ASN A 59 -25.14 -0.84 -10.30
C ASN A 59 -24.63 -0.43 -8.91
N LEU A 60 -23.38 -0.78 -8.58
CA LEU A 60 -22.73 -0.39 -7.33
C LEU A 60 -22.59 1.13 -7.21
N SER A 61 -22.20 1.81 -8.30
CA SER A 61 -22.09 3.27 -8.32
C SER A 61 -23.43 3.97 -8.07
N ILE A 62 -24.52 3.43 -8.61
CA ILE A 62 -25.88 3.94 -8.42
C ILE A 62 -26.30 3.74 -6.96
N ALA A 63 -26.06 2.55 -6.39
CA ALA A 63 -26.36 2.26 -5.00
C ALA A 63 -25.60 3.20 -4.05
N ALA A 64 -24.31 3.44 -4.31
CA ALA A 64 -23.50 4.40 -3.56
C ALA A 64 -24.06 5.82 -3.66
N GLN A 65 -24.46 6.27 -4.85
CA GLN A 65 -25.04 7.59 -5.06
C GLN A 65 -26.35 7.78 -4.29
N ILE A 66 -27.20 6.75 -4.27
CA ILE A 66 -28.45 6.74 -3.49
C ILE A 66 -28.12 6.86 -1.99
N THR A 67 -27.26 5.99 -1.46
CA THR A 67 -26.88 5.98 -0.04
C THR A 67 -26.28 7.30 0.42
N LYS A 68 -25.46 7.94 -0.43
CA LYS A 68 -24.92 9.28 -0.21
C LYS A 68 -26.02 10.35 -0.13
N ASN A 69 -27.01 10.29 -1.01
CA ASN A 69 -28.15 11.22 -1.00
C ASN A 69 -29.03 11.05 0.26
N TYR A 70 -29.05 9.86 0.86
CA TYR A 70 -29.72 9.58 2.14
C TYR A 70 -28.90 9.96 3.38
N GLY A 71 -27.74 10.61 3.21
CA GLY A 71 -26.98 11.24 4.30
C GLY A 71 -25.79 10.44 4.80
N ASP A 72 -25.44 9.33 4.16
CA ASP A 72 -24.20 8.61 4.47
C ASP A 72 -22.99 9.41 3.99
N LYS A 73 -22.19 9.89 4.96
CA LYS A 73 -20.99 10.69 4.71
C LYS A 73 -19.74 9.85 4.43
N SER A 74 -19.82 8.52 4.58
CA SER A 74 -18.71 7.62 4.28
C SER A 74 -18.53 7.41 2.78
N ILE A 75 -19.60 7.60 1.99
CA ILE A 75 -19.57 7.48 0.53
C ILE A 75 -18.84 8.68 -0.10
N THR A 76 -17.76 8.39 -0.81
CA THR A 76 -16.92 9.39 -1.46
C THR A 76 -17.39 9.68 -2.89
N GLN A 77 -16.58 10.40 -3.68
CA GLN A 77 -16.83 10.59 -5.11
C GLN A 77 -16.37 9.39 -5.96
N TYR A 78 -15.50 8.54 -5.42
CA TYR A 78 -14.97 7.36 -6.11
C TYR A 78 -15.98 6.22 -6.10
N ASP A 79 -16.73 6.08 -5.00
CA ASP A 79 -17.81 5.10 -4.87
C ASP A 79 -18.98 5.39 -5.82
N THR A 80 -19.17 6.65 -6.21
CA THR A 80 -20.30 7.09 -7.04
C THR A 80 -20.01 7.10 -8.53
N ASN A 81 -18.77 6.82 -8.94
CA ASN A 81 -18.38 6.80 -10.35
C ASN A 81 -17.92 5.39 -10.75
N PRO A 82 -18.60 4.74 -11.70
CA PRO A 82 -18.37 3.34 -12.02
C PRO A 82 -16.99 3.07 -12.63
N LEU A 83 -16.29 4.09 -13.16
CA LEU A 83 -14.91 3.95 -13.65
C LEU A 83 -13.88 3.70 -12.53
N PHE A 84 -14.24 3.96 -11.26
CA PHE A 84 -13.38 3.71 -10.10
C PHE A 84 -13.76 2.44 -9.33
N ILE A 85 -14.74 1.67 -9.83
CA ILE A 85 -15.22 0.46 -9.18
C ILE A 85 -14.67 -0.75 -9.90
N VAL A 86 -14.03 -1.65 -9.14
CA VAL A 86 -13.56 -2.94 -9.64
C VAL A 86 -14.50 -4.02 -9.10
N PRO A 87 -15.35 -4.64 -9.95
CA PRO A 87 -16.24 -5.71 -9.52
C PRO A 87 -15.49 -6.92 -8.99
N GLU A 88 -16.08 -7.59 -8.01
CA GLU A 88 -15.51 -8.77 -7.36
C GLU A 88 -15.16 -9.87 -8.38
N VAL A 89 -16.00 -10.03 -9.42
CA VAL A 89 -15.79 -11.03 -10.48
C VAL A 89 -14.46 -10.87 -11.21
N LEU A 90 -13.96 -9.63 -11.38
CA LEU A 90 -12.66 -9.38 -11.98
C LEU A 90 -11.52 -9.68 -11.01
N ILE A 91 -11.74 -9.47 -9.72
CA ILE A 91 -10.74 -9.74 -8.67
C ILE A 91 -10.54 -11.25 -8.53
N SER A 92 -11.61 -12.05 -8.55
CA SER A 92 -11.53 -13.51 -8.46
C SER A 92 -10.74 -14.12 -9.62
N ASP A 93 -10.93 -13.62 -10.84
CA ASP A 93 -10.23 -14.11 -12.03
C ASP A 93 -8.73 -13.81 -12.01
N ILE A 94 -8.33 -12.68 -11.42
CA ILE A 94 -6.93 -12.25 -11.34
C ILE A 94 -6.19 -12.99 -10.22
N PHE A 95 -6.83 -13.16 -9.05
CA PHE A 95 -6.14 -13.64 -7.85
C PHE A 95 -6.37 -15.13 -7.54
N SER A 96 -7.18 -15.86 -8.33
CA SER A 96 -7.54 -17.26 -8.03
C SER A 96 -8.09 -17.43 -6.60
N ILE A 97 -8.83 -16.43 -6.13
CA ILE A 97 -9.49 -16.43 -4.81
C ILE A 97 -10.92 -16.92 -5.01
N ASP A 98 -11.30 -18.00 -4.33
CA ASP A 98 -12.69 -18.47 -4.29
C ASP A 98 -13.51 -17.53 -3.39
N SER A 99 -14.17 -16.54 -4.00
CA SER A 99 -15.03 -15.57 -3.32
C SER A 99 -16.32 -16.18 -2.74
N ASN A 100 -16.63 -17.46 -3.04
CA ASN A 100 -17.82 -18.10 -2.49
C ASN A 100 -17.60 -18.72 -1.11
N ALA A 101 -16.35 -18.92 -0.67
CA ALA A 101 -16.06 -19.48 0.65
C ALA A 101 -16.52 -18.57 1.81
N ASP A 102 -16.61 -17.25 1.57
CA ASP A 102 -17.10 -16.25 2.54
C ASP A 102 -18.60 -15.92 2.39
N LYS A 103 -19.26 -16.36 1.29
CA LYS A 103 -20.70 -16.11 1.04
C LYS A 103 -21.61 -17.00 1.88
N ASP A 104 -21.14 -18.16 2.33
CA ASP A 104 -21.90 -19.08 3.20
C ASP A 104 -22.18 -18.54 4.63
N GLN A 105 -21.62 -17.38 5.00
CA GLN A 105 -21.98 -16.66 6.24
C GLN A 105 -22.95 -15.48 6.05
N ILE A 106 -23.38 -15.19 4.82
CA ILE A 106 -24.29 -14.07 4.50
C ILE A 106 -25.55 -14.59 3.80
N ASP A 107 -26.16 -15.65 4.35
CA ASP A 107 -27.41 -16.21 3.82
C ASP A 107 -28.62 -15.99 4.76
N SER A 108 -28.60 -14.88 5.51
CA SER A 108 -29.79 -14.39 6.24
C SER A 108 -30.42 -13.14 5.59
N SER A 109 -30.07 -12.84 4.34
CA SER A 109 -30.55 -11.66 3.62
C SER A 109 -31.52 -12.04 2.48
N THR A 110 -32.35 -13.06 2.68
CA THR A 110 -33.45 -13.38 1.75
C THR A 110 -34.52 -12.26 1.67
N SER A 111 -34.41 -11.20 2.48
CA SER A 111 -35.38 -10.10 2.50
C SER A 111 -35.08 -8.94 1.54
N PHE A 112 -33.89 -8.86 0.91
CA PHE A 112 -33.55 -7.69 0.08
C PHE A 112 -34.17 -7.74 -1.33
N ASN A 113 -34.30 -8.94 -1.91
CA ASN A 113 -34.93 -9.12 -3.23
C ASN A 113 -36.47 -8.97 -3.20
N GLN A 114 -37.10 -8.97 -2.01
CA GLN A 114 -38.53 -8.69 -1.86
C GLN A 114 -38.85 -7.20 -1.72
N ILE A 115 -37.87 -6.34 -1.43
CA ILE A 115 -38.08 -4.89 -1.28
C ILE A 115 -38.12 -4.17 -2.66
N LEU A 116 -37.53 -4.77 -3.70
CA LEU A 116 -37.55 -4.24 -5.08
C LEU A 116 -38.90 -4.36 -5.81
N ALA A 117 -39.93 -4.94 -5.17
CA ALA A 117 -41.23 -5.19 -5.80
C ALA A 117 -42.40 -4.31 -5.29
N LEU A 118 -42.16 -3.30 -4.45
CA LEU A 118 -43.22 -2.42 -3.95
C LEU A 118 -42.85 -0.95 -4.11
N ASP A 119 -42.76 -0.50 -5.35
CA ASP A 119 -42.87 0.94 -5.68
C ASP A 119 -43.98 1.19 -6.73
N THR A 120 -45.05 0.42 -6.63
CA THR A 120 -46.33 0.81 -7.18
C THR A 120 -47.38 0.62 -6.09
N GLU A 121 -47.89 1.75 -5.59
CA GLU A 121 -49.04 1.86 -4.70
C GLU A 121 -48.76 1.65 -3.20
N THR A 122 -48.29 2.70 -2.52
CA THR A 122 -49.01 3.43 -1.44
C THR A 122 -48.02 4.10 -0.50
N GLY A 123 -47.92 5.43 -0.60
CA GLY A 123 -47.16 6.24 0.34
C GLY A 123 -47.80 6.22 1.73
N ASN A 124 -47.12 5.62 2.72
CA ASN A 124 -47.31 5.97 4.12
C ASN A 124 -46.10 5.58 4.97
N SER A 125 -45.39 6.59 5.46
CA SER A 125 -44.04 6.48 6.05
C SER A 125 -43.99 6.24 7.57
N GLN A 126 -45.13 6.12 8.26
CA GLN A 126 -45.14 6.10 9.75
C GLN A 126 -45.22 4.71 10.38
N VAL A 127 -45.62 3.67 9.65
CA VAL A 127 -45.67 2.29 10.19
C VAL A 127 -44.29 1.61 10.10
N LEU A 128 -43.44 2.05 9.17
CA LEU A 128 -42.09 1.52 8.95
C LEU A 128 -41.12 1.92 10.09
N GLU A 129 -41.23 3.15 10.61
CA GLU A 129 -40.35 3.66 11.68
C GLU A 129 -40.50 2.88 13.00
N GLN A 130 -41.70 2.47 13.37
CA GLN A 130 -41.93 1.76 14.64
C GLN A 130 -41.42 0.30 14.63
N SER A 131 -41.39 -0.36 13.47
CA SER A 131 -40.80 -1.71 13.36
C SER A 131 -39.26 -1.67 13.29
N ILE A 132 -38.69 -0.63 12.69
CA ILE A 132 -37.24 -0.42 12.61
C ILE A 132 -36.64 -0.14 14.00
N GLU A 133 -37.27 0.70 14.82
CA GLU A 133 -36.74 1.05 16.16
C GLU A 133 -36.66 -0.15 17.11
N SER A 134 -37.64 -1.06 17.08
CA SER A 134 -37.63 -2.25 17.93
C SER A 134 -36.47 -3.22 17.60
N SER A 135 -36.06 -3.28 16.33
CA SER A 135 -34.99 -4.17 15.85
C SER A 135 -33.59 -3.60 16.07
N ILE A 136 -33.45 -2.27 16.14
CA ILE A 136 -32.15 -1.59 16.35
C ILE A 136 -31.67 -1.72 17.82
N SER A 137 -32.58 -1.92 18.78
CA SER A 137 -32.23 -2.02 20.21
C SER A 137 -31.43 -3.26 20.61
N THR A 138 -31.26 -4.26 19.73
CA THR A 138 -30.56 -5.52 20.05
C THR A 138 -29.28 -5.79 19.24
N GLN A 139 -28.77 -4.85 18.44
CA GLN A 139 -27.57 -5.07 17.62
C GLN A 139 -26.41 -4.09 17.89
N THR A 140 -26.16 -3.71 19.15
CA THR A 140 -24.87 -3.11 19.57
C THR A 140 -23.82 -4.18 19.92
N ASN A 141 -23.63 -5.17 19.05
CA ASN A 141 -22.45 -6.03 19.07
C ASN A 141 -22.10 -6.46 17.64
N ILE A 142 -21.77 -5.48 16.79
CA ILE A 142 -21.08 -5.75 15.53
C ILE A 142 -19.65 -6.14 15.88
N LYS A 143 -19.32 -7.42 15.69
CA LYS A 143 -17.95 -7.93 15.67
C LYS A 143 -17.16 -7.12 14.64
N ARG A 144 -16.30 -6.22 15.12
CA ARG A 144 -15.18 -5.69 14.33
C ARG A 144 -14.41 -6.89 13.78
N SER A 145 -14.19 -6.94 12.47
CA SER A 145 -13.29 -7.93 11.87
C SER A 145 -12.00 -7.94 12.69
N GLY A 146 -11.47 -9.12 13.00
CA GLY A 146 -10.37 -9.28 13.93
C GLY A 146 -9.13 -8.54 13.45
N HIS A 147 -8.96 -7.27 13.87
CA HIS A 147 -7.65 -6.64 13.91
C HIS A 147 -6.84 -7.52 14.85
N GLU A 148 -5.93 -8.32 14.28
CA GLU A 148 -4.97 -9.03 15.09
C GLU A 148 -4.17 -7.97 15.86
N ILE A 149 -4.48 -7.83 17.15
CA ILE A 149 -3.88 -6.81 18.01
C ILE A 149 -2.45 -7.26 18.26
N ILE A 150 -1.53 -6.77 17.43
CA ILE A 150 -0.11 -7.02 17.65
C ILE A 150 0.37 -6.18 18.82
N ASN A 151 0.87 -6.87 19.84
CA ASN A 151 1.60 -6.23 20.91
C ASN A 151 3.08 -6.05 20.48
N TYR A 152 3.48 -4.82 20.22
CA TYR A 152 4.85 -4.49 19.81
C TYR A 152 5.87 -4.59 20.95
N ARG A 153 5.45 -4.53 22.23
CA ARG A 153 6.38 -4.56 23.37
C ARG A 153 7.19 -5.88 23.44
N PRO A 154 6.58 -7.07 23.34
CA PRO A 154 7.32 -8.33 23.22
C PRO A 154 8.26 -8.37 22.01
N ILE A 155 7.84 -7.83 20.86
CA ILE A 155 8.67 -7.82 19.65
C ILE A 155 9.95 -7.02 19.91
N VAL A 156 9.82 -5.81 20.46
CA VAL A 156 10.97 -4.96 20.84
C VAL A 156 11.87 -5.67 21.85
N ALA A 157 11.31 -6.37 22.83
CA ALA A 157 12.09 -7.12 23.81
C ALA A 157 12.91 -8.26 23.15
N ILE A 158 12.32 -8.97 22.18
CA ILE A 158 12.98 -10.02 21.41
C ILE A 158 14.10 -9.44 20.53
N LEU A 159 13.86 -8.30 19.87
CA LEU A 159 14.87 -7.64 19.04
C LEU A 159 16.09 -7.17 19.83
N LYS A 160 15.93 -6.85 21.12
CA LYS A 160 17.01 -6.49 22.04
C LYS A 160 17.87 -7.67 22.50
N LEU A 161 17.45 -8.91 22.26
CA LEU A 161 18.22 -10.08 22.65
C LEU A 161 19.55 -10.11 21.91
N HIS A 162 20.63 -10.17 22.69
CA HIS A 162 21.98 -10.27 22.14
C HIS A 162 22.29 -11.72 21.79
N ARG A 163 22.92 -11.96 20.64
CA ARG A 163 23.40 -13.28 20.20
C ARG A 163 24.65 -13.74 20.97
N LYS A 164 24.53 -13.85 22.30
CA LYS A 164 25.58 -14.40 23.17
C LYS A 164 25.35 -15.90 23.38
N GLY A 165 26.42 -16.63 23.68
CA GLY A 165 26.36 -18.07 23.93
C GLY A 165 26.90 -18.92 22.77
N ASN A 166 26.58 -20.21 22.81
CA ASN A 166 27.02 -21.20 21.83
C ASN A 166 26.27 -21.02 20.48
N GLN A 167 26.69 -21.77 19.45
CA GLN A 167 26.11 -21.64 18.10
C GLN A 167 24.60 -21.92 18.08
N GLU A 168 24.15 -22.93 18.81
CA GLU A 168 22.74 -23.30 18.89
C GLU A 168 21.90 -22.19 19.53
N GLN A 169 22.36 -21.60 20.63
CA GLN A 169 21.73 -20.45 21.28
C GLN A 169 21.65 -19.24 20.34
N LYS A 170 22.72 -18.99 19.56
CA LYS A 170 22.73 -17.90 18.58
C LYS A 170 21.73 -18.12 17.45
N ILE A 171 21.53 -19.37 17.02
CA ILE A 171 20.54 -19.74 15.99
C ILE A 171 19.13 -19.60 16.55
N GLN A 172 18.88 -20.08 17.77
CA GLN A 172 17.57 -19.95 18.43
C GLN A 172 17.17 -18.49 18.63
N ILE A 173 18.08 -17.63 19.08
CA ILE A 173 17.82 -16.18 19.23
C ILE A 173 17.53 -15.54 17.87
N GLN A 174 18.28 -15.89 16.82
CA GLN A 174 18.02 -15.37 15.48
C GLN A 174 16.63 -15.80 15.00
N LYS A 175 16.27 -17.08 15.17
CA LYS A 175 14.96 -17.58 14.80
C LYS A 175 13.83 -16.85 15.54
N GLN A 176 13.95 -16.64 16.85
CA GLN A 176 12.96 -15.89 17.63
C GLN A 176 12.78 -14.45 17.11
N GLN A 177 13.88 -13.80 16.71
CA GLN A 177 13.83 -12.46 16.13
C GLN A 177 13.17 -12.46 14.75
N GLU A 178 13.51 -13.41 13.89
CA GLU A 178 12.90 -13.55 12.56
C GLU A 178 11.41 -13.87 12.68
N ASP A 179 11.00 -14.77 13.57
CA ASP A 179 9.59 -15.08 13.87
C ASP A 179 8.83 -13.84 14.38
N ALA A 180 9.47 -13.00 15.19
CA ALA A 180 8.88 -11.75 15.67
C ALA A 180 8.72 -10.71 14.55
N LEU A 181 9.63 -10.69 13.58
CA LEU A 181 9.61 -9.78 12.44
C LEU A 181 8.67 -10.25 11.33
N LEU A 182 8.48 -11.56 11.17
CA LEU A 182 7.44 -12.11 10.30
C LEU A 182 6.05 -11.59 10.71
N LYS A 183 5.77 -11.49 12.01
CA LYS A 183 4.52 -10.87 12.49
C LYS A 183 4.37 -9.41 12.08
N ILE A 184 5.47 -8.65 12.03
CA ILE A 184 5.47 -7.27 11.53
C ILE A 184 5.19 -7.24 10.02
N ASN A 185 5.80 -8.15 9.28
CA ASN A 185 5.55 -8.30 7.85
C ASN A 185 4.09 -8.64 7.58
N ASP A 186 3.56 -9.68 8.21
CA ASP A 186 2.17 -10.12 8.00
C ASP A 186 1.16 -9.02 8.37
N LYS A 187 1.51 -8.17 9.34
CA LYS A 187 0.70 -7.02 9.75
C LYS A 187 0.64 -5.89 8.73
N PHE A 188 1.76 -5.56 8.09
CA PHE A 188 1.87 -4.32 7.29
C PHE A 188 2.06 -4.53 5.80
N LYS A 189 2.53 -5.70 5.38
CA LYS A 189 2.76 -6.03 3.97
C LYS A 189 1.46 -5.88 3.21
N ASP A 190 1.51 -5.08 2.14
CA ASP A 190 0.40 -4.81 1.23
C ASP A 190 -0.88 -4.27 1.92
N LYS A 191 -0.74 -3.61 3.08
CA LYS A 191 -1.85 -3.11 3.90
C LYS A 191 -1.72 -1.62 4.22
N GLU A 192 -2.81 -0.87 4.11
CA GLU A 192 -2.92 0.50 4.61
C GLU A 192 -3.33 0.48 6.09
N ASP A 193 -2.39 0.84 6.97
CA ASP A 193 -2.53 0.77 8.44
C ASP A 193 -1.54 1.77 9.06
N ASP A 194 -1.83 3.05 8.88
CA ASP A 194 -0.97 4.14 9.36
C ASP A 194 -0.98 4.22 10.90
N GLU A 195 -2.09 3.89 11.54
CA GLU A 195 -2.20 3.83 13.01
C GLU A 195 -1.28 2.74 13.57
N GLY A 196 -1.37 1.51 13.05
CA GLY A 196 -0.52 0.42 13.48
C GLY A 196 0.97 0.69 13.24
N ARG A 197 1.32 1.37 12.14
CA ARG A 197 2.72 1.80 11.88
C ARG A 197 3.19 2.85 12.87
N ASN A 198 2.36 3.85 13.17
CA ASN A 198 2.63 4.83 14.22
C ASN A 198 2.85 4.14 15.57
N ASP A 199 2.04 3.14 15.90
CA ASP A 199 2.19 2.36 17.14
C ASP A 199 3.49 1.56 17.16
N ALA A 200 3.85 0.90 16.06
CA ALA A 200 5.11 0.15 15.94
C ALA A 200 6.34 1.06 16.11
N ILE A 201 6.30 2.25 15.49
CA ILE A 201 7.35 3.28 15.62
C ILE A 201 7.39 3.79 17.06
N SER A 202 6.24 4.13 17.64
CA SER A 202 6.13 4.63 19.01
C SER A 202 6.61 3.61 20.05
N ALA A 203 6.37 2.32 19.81
CA ALA A 203 6.84 1.22 20.64
C ALA A 203 8.36 0.98 20.54
N GLY A 204 9.02 1.48 19.49
CA GLY A 204 10.47 1.39 19.32
C GLY A 204 10.94 0.30 18.34
N VAL A 205 10.05 -0.29 17.54
CA VAL A 205 10.41 -1.37 16.60
C VAL A 205 11.47 -0.89 15.60
N THR A 206 11.28 0.30 15.03
CA THR A 206 12.22 0.87 14.05
C THR A 206 13.57 1.23 14.67
N GLN A 207 13.60 1.71 15.92
CA GLN A 207 14.87 2.03 16.60
C GLN A 207 15.72 0.78 16.82
N GLU A 208 15.10 -0.33 17.22
CA GLU A 208 15.83 -1.59 17.41
C GLU A 208 16.31 -2.22 16.10
N LEU A 209 15.49 -2.15 15.03
CA LEU A 209 15.94 -2.56 13.70
C LEU A 209 17.16 -1.74 13.24
N VAL A 210 17.14 -0.41 13.41
CA VAL A 210 18.30 0.42 13.07
C VAL A 210 19.52 0.09 13.94
N ASN A 211 19.35 -0.17 15.25
CA ASN A 211 20.44 -0.61 16.12
C ASN A 211 21.07 -1.93 15.62
N ILE A 212 20.24 -2.87 15.15
CA ILE A 212 20.69 -4.12 14.54
C ILE A 212 21.49 -3.83 13.28
N PHE A 213 20.98 -2.99 12.38
CA PHE A 213 21.66 -2.63 11.13
C PHE A 213 23.03 -1.97 11.36
N GLU A 214 23.15 -1.15 12.39
CA GLU A 214 24.41 -0.45 12.74
C GLU A 214 25.47 -1.39 13.35
N LYS A 215 25.05 -2.33 14.21
CA LYS A 215 25.99 -2.99 15.14
C LYS A 215 26.17 -4.50 14.90
N ARG A 216 25.20 -5.18 14.30
CA ARG A 216 25.22 -6.64 14.14
C ARG A 216 26.15 -7.05 13.00
N ASP A 217 26.81 -8.20 13.11
CA ASP A 217 27.53 -8.77 11.98
C ASP A 217 26.60 -8.88 10.75
N LEU A 218 27.05 -8.29 9.63
CA LEU A 218 26.28 -8.14 8.40
C LEU A 218 25.82 -9.50 7.89
N THR A 219 26.69 -10.51 7.91
CA THR A 219 26.41 -11.87 7.40
C THR A 219 25.22 -12.55 8.06
N THR A 220 24.75 -11.97 9.17
CA THR A 220 23.69 -12.52 9.99
C THR A 220 22.39 -11.74 9.94
N ILE A 221 22.32 -10.71 9.09
CA ILE A 221 21.11 -9.93 8.81
C ILE A 221 20.45 -10.55 7.59
N SER A 222 19.43 -11.37 7.81
CA SER A 222 18.61 -11.93 6.73
C SER A 222 17.66 -10.87 6.15
N PRO A 223 17.09 -11.11 4.94
CA PRO A 223 16.14 -10.19 4.31
C PRO A 223 14.97 -9.74 5.22
N ILE A 224 14.49 -10.64 6.09
CA ILE A 224 13.37 -10.38 7.01
C ILE A 224 13.57 -9.12 7.85
N TYR A 225 14.79 -8.84 8.30
CA TYR A 225 15.07 -7.65 9.11
C TYR A 225 14.86 -6.35 8.34
N VAL A 226 15.31 -6.30 7.08
CA VAL A 226 15.20 -5.10 6.25
C VAL A 226 13.81 -4.99 5.65
N ASP A 227 13.17 -6.12 5.33
CA ASP A 227 11.80 -6.18 4.84
C ASP A 227 10.79 -5.68 5.89
N ALA A 228 10.92 -6.10 7.14
CA ALA A 228 10.08 -5.59 8.24
C ALA A 228 10.24 -4.08 8.44
N PHE A 229 11.46 -3.56 8.30
CA PHE A 229 11.69 -2.12 8.32
C PHE A 229 10.99 -1.43 7.14
N LEU A 230 11.09 -1.99 5.93
CA LEU A 230 10.48 -1.44 4.72
C LEU A 230 8.93 -1.45 4.78
N ASN A 231 8.32 -2.51 5.30
CA ASN A 231 6.86 -2.64 5.45
C ASN A 231 6.29 -1.63 6.47
N ILE A 232 7.09 -1.21 7.47
CA ILE A 232 6.73 -0.08 8.34
C ILE A 232 6.81 1.25 7.57
N LEU A 233 7.71 1.38 6.59
CA LEU A 233 7.85 2.61 5.80
C LEU A 233 6.84 2.73 4.66
N ILE A 234 6.35 1.64 4.07
CA ILE A 234 5.53 1.66 2.84
C ILE A 234 4.29 0.75 3.02
N PRO A 235 3.07 1.21 2.65
CA PRO A 235 2.71 2.51 2.09
C PRO A 235 2.52 3.66 3.11
N PHE A 236 3.21 3.67 4.26
CA PHE A 236 3.04 4.70 5.31
C PHE A 236 3.00 6.13 4.74
N SER A 237 2.07 6.98 5.17
CA SER A 237 1.99 8.35 4.64
C SER A 237 3.30 9.11 4.79
N LEU A 238 3.70 9.85 3.74
CA LEU A 238 4.99 10.55 3.68
C LEU A 238 5.20 11.48 4.88
N GLY A 239 4.17 12.23 5.30
CA GLY A 239 4.25 13.11 6.47
C GLY A 239 4.60 12.39 7.77
N ASN A 240 4.19 11.14 7.91
CA ASN A 240 4.44 10.34 9.12
C ASN A 240 5.75 9.54 9.05
N ARG A 241 6.29 9.25 7.87
CA ARG A 241 7.60 8.57 7.71
C ARG A 241 8.74 9.33 8.40
N ASN A 242 8.65 10.67 8.48
CA ASN A 242 9.69 11.48 9.09
C ASN A 242 9.88 11.15 10.58
N GLN A 243 8.84 10.61 11.24
CA GLN A 243 8.94 10.17 12.63
C GLN A 243 10.02 9.09 12.81
N VAL A 244 10.24 8.23 11.81
CA VAL A 244 11.30 7.21 11.86
C VAL A 244 12.68 7.89 11.96
N TYR A 245 12.92 8.89 11.11
CA TYR A 245 14.15 9.68 11.12
C TYR A 245 14.35 10.44 12.44
N ILE A 246 13.31 11.13 12.91
CA ILE A 246 13.33 11.91 14.16
C ILE A 246 13.63 11.02 15.37
N LYS A 247 13.02 9.83 15.44
CA LYS A 247 13.23 8.90 16.56
C LYS A 247 14.65 8.32 16.56
N LYS A 248 15.17 7.95 15.38
CA LYS A 248 16.57 7.56 15.16
C LYS A 248 16.86 7.53 13.66
N SER A 249 17.83 8.33 13.21
CA SER A 249 18.25 8.35 11.81
C SER A 249 18.64 6.93 11.34
N PRO A 250 17.97 6.37 10.32
CA PRO A 250 18.23 5.01 9.86
C PRO A 250 19.44 4.92 8.93
N TYR A 251 19.97 6.06 8.49
CA TYR A 251 20.96 6.12 7.42
C TYR A 251 22.28 5.39 7.75
N PRO A 252 22.93 5.57 8.92
CA PRO A 252 24.18 4.86 9.20
C PRO A 252 24.04 3.34 9.09
N GLY A 253 22.95 2.79 9.62
CA GLY A 253 22.65 1.35 9.56
C GLY A 253 22.31 0.88 8.14
N LEU A 254 21.39 1.56 7.45
CA LEU A 254 20.99 1.19 6.09
C LEU A 254 22.16 1.28 5.10
N PHE A 255 23.01 2.30 5.21
CA PHE A 255 24.18 2.43 4.35
C PHE A 255 25.26 1.39 4.64
N ARG A 256 25.38 0.92 5.89
CA ARG A 256 26.25 -0.21 6.23
C ARG A 256 25.76 -1.51 5.59
N ILE A 257 24.44 -1.71 5.51
CA ILE A 257 23.83 -2.86 4.83
C ILE A 257 24.19 -2.93 3.34
N LEU A 258 24.54 -1.81 2.68
CA LEU A 258 24.94 -1.83 1.27
C LEU A 258 26.22 -2.63 0.99
N GLU A 259 26.98 -3.00 2.02
CA GLU A 259 28.16 -3.88 1.92
C GLU A 259 27.81 -5.37 2.12
N HIS A 260 26.52 -5.70 2.23
CA HIS A 260 26.05 -7.07 2.39
C HIS A 260 26.22 -7.90 1.10
N ASN A 261 26.49 -9.21 1.26
CA ASN A 261 26.72 -10.12 0.12
C ASN A 261 25.42 -10.59 -0.55
N ASP A 262 24.31 -10.64 0.20
CA ASP A 262 22.99 -10.95 -0.34
C ASP A 262 22.37 -9.73 -1.04
N ILE A 263 22.11 -9.88 -2.34
CA ILE A 263 21.52 -8.87 -3.21
C ILE A 263 20.12 -8.44 -2.76
N GLU A 264 19.35 -9.34 -2.13
CA GLU A 264 18.01 -9.06 -1.62
C GLU A 264 18.08 -8.04 -0.49
N VAL A 265 18.96 -8.29 0.48
CA VAL A 265 19.21 -7.42 1.63
C VAL A 265 19.66 -6.03 1.16
N VAL A 266 20.56 -5.97 0.16
CA VAL A 266 21.00 -4.71 -0.44
C VAL A 266 19.85 -3.99 -1.13
N ARG A 267 19.05 -4.69 -1.95
CA ARG A 267 17.90 -4.12 -2.66
C ARG A 267 16.87 -3.53 -1.71
N LEU A 268 16.50 -4.26 -0.65
CA LEU A 268 15.58 -3.79 0.38
C LEU A 268 16.13 -2.53 1.08
N SER A 269 17.42 -2.51 1.40
CA SER A 269 18.05 -1.32 2.00
C SER A 269 17.99 -0.10 1.09
N ILE A 270 18.28 -0.25 -0.21
CA ILE A 270 18.15 0.84 -1.20
C ILE A 270 16.71 1.37 -1.25
N ARG A 271 15.71 0.47 -1.26
CA ARG A 271 14.29 0.86 -1.23
C ARG A 271 13.95 1.64 0.04
N SER A 272 14.44 1.22 1.20
CA SER A 272 14.26 1.94 2.47
C SER A 272 14.93 3.32 2.44
N ILE A 273 16.17 3.42 1.94
CA ILE A 273 16.89 4.70 1.78
C ILE A 273 16.10 5.65 0.88
N GLY A 274 15.65 5.17 -0.28
CA GLY A 274 14.84 5.95 -1.23
C GLY A 274 13.55 6.45 -0.60
N SER A 275 12.83 5.59 0.14
CA SER A 275 11.61 5.97 0.85
C SER A 275 11.84 7.10 1.87
N MET A 276 12.93 7.01 2.64
CA MET A 276 13.31 8.04 3.61
C MET A 276 13.75 9.34 2.94
N LEU A 277 14.42 9.27 1.79
CA LEU A 277 14.80 10.45 1.00
C LEU A 277 13.57 11.18 0.46
N ILE A 278 12.57 10.46 -0.07
CA ILE A 278 11.32 11.08 -0.55
C ILE A 278 10.62 11.84 0.59
N CYS A 279 10.60 11.26 1.80
CA CYS A 279 10.09 11.95 2.98
C CYS A 279 10.85 13.25 3.29
N GLY A 280 12.18 13.27 3.12
CA GLY A 280 13.01 14.45 3.35
C GLY A 280 12.83 15.57 2.31
N LEU A 281 11.99 15.37 1.28
CA LEU A 281 11.59 16.42 0.32
C LEU A 281 10.32 17.16 0.74
N ILE A 282 9.62 16.71 1.79
CA ILE A 282 8.40 17.37 2.25
C ILE A 282 8.73 18.78 2.73
N GLY A 283 8.13 19.78 2.09
CA GLY A 283 8.33 21.19 2.43
C GLY A 283 9.56 21.84 1.79
N VAL A 284 10.39 21.09 1.05
CA VAL A 284 11.55 21.62 0.32
C VAL A 284 11.09 22.31 -0.96
N GLN A 285 11.60 23.51 -1.25
CA GLN A 285 11.23 24.27 -2.45
C GLN A 285 12.41 24.52 -3.39
N GLY A 286 12.16 24.45 -4.70
CA GLY A 286 13.13 24.84 -5.72
C GLY A 286 14.43 24.02 -5.68
N ALA A 287 15.55 24.71 -5.46
CA ALA A 287 16.90 24.13 -5.44
C ALA A 287 17.44 23.86 -4.03
N GLU A 288 16.58 23.94 -3.00
CA GLU A 288 16.97 23.61 -1.64
C GLU A 288 17.35 22.13 -1.50
N PRO A 289 18.36 21.81 -0.67
CA PRO A 289 18.75 20.42 -0.45
C PRO A 289 17.66 19.67 0.32
N ASN A 290 17.65 18.35 0.16
CA ASN A 290 16.83 17.45 0.97
C ASN A 290 17.09 17.67 2.47
N LEU A 291 16.05 17.63 3.31
CA LEU A 291 16.18 17.84 4.76
C LEU A 291 17.12 16.81 5.44
N HIS A 292 17.32 15.66 4.81
CA HIS A 292 18.20 14.60 5.31
C HIS A 292 19.60 14.64 4.71
N TYR A 293 19.90 15.60 3.83
CA TYR A 293 21.16 15.69 3.08
C TYR A 293 22.38 15.67 4.01
N GLU A 294 22.42 16.57 5.01
CA GLU A 294 23.57 16.69 5.92
C GLU A 294 23.81 15.39 6.70
N SER A 295 22.74 14.70 7.12
CA SER A 295 22.86 13.42 7.83
C SER A 295 23.56 12.37 6.96
N ILE A 296 23.24 12.31 5.67
CA ILE A 296 23.83 11.37 4.72
C ILE A 296 25.26 11.77 4.35
N ASP A 297 25.50 13.06 4.15
CA ASP A 297 26.81 13.58 3.75
C ASP A 297 27.86 13.44 4.88
N SER A 298 27.43 13.55 6.15
CA SER A 298 28.30 13.43 7.34
C SER A 298 29.16 12.16 7.41
N PHE A 299 28.76 11.09 6.72
CA PHE A 299 29.50 9.83 6.65
C PHE A 299 29.86 9.41 5.20
N ASN A 300 29.88 10.36 4.26
CA ASN A 300 30.13 10.16 2.84
C ASN A 300 29.12 9.23 2.16
N GLY A 301 27.85 9.25 2.58
CA GLY A 301 26.81 8.37 2.06
C GLY A 301 26.65 8.47 0.54
N ILE A 302 26.66 9.67 -0.03
CA ILE A 302 26.55 9.90 -1.47
C ILE A 302 27.60 9.08 -2.25
N LYS A 303 28.86 9.13 -1.79
CA LYS A 303 29.96 8.37 -2.40
C LYS A 303 29.74 6.86 -2.30
N LYS A 304 29.14 6.36 -1.20
CA LYS A 304 28.81 4.94 -1.03
C LYS A 304 27.74 4.47 -2.03
N LEU A 305 26.69 5.27 -2.28
CA LEU A 305 25.69 4.97 -3.31
C LEU A 305 26.31 4.92 -4.71
N PHE A 306 27.15 5.90 -5.07
CA PHE A 306 27.85 5.89 -6.36
C PHE A 306 28.79 4.69 -6.50
N SER A 307 29.46 4.29 -5.42
CA SER A 307 30.35 3.13 -5.42
C SER A 307 29.56 1.82 -5.63
N LEU A 308 28.38 1.70 -5.03
CA LEU A 308 27.49 0.56 -5.24
C LEU A 308 26.99 0.49 -6.68
N PHE A 309 26.54 1.61 -7.24
CA PHE A 309 26.08 1.70 -8.62
C PHE A 309 27.17 1.36 -9.66
N LYS A 310 28.45 1.51 -9.32
CA LYS A 310 29.57 1.12 -10.19
C LYS A 310 29.97 -0.34 -10.08
N LYS A 311 29.45 -1.08 -9.08
CA LYS A 311 29.72 -2.52 -8.91
C LYS A 311 28.79 -3.39 -9.77
N THR A 312 27.67 -2.85 -10.22
CA THR A 312 26.79 -3.42 -11.24
C THR A 312 27.31 -3.14 -12.63
#